data_AF-A0A158DAG9-F1
#
_entry.id   AF-A0A158DAG9-F1
#
_cell.length_a   1.000
_cell.length_b   1.000
_cell.length_c   1.000
_cell.angle_alpha   90.00
_cell.angle_beta   90.00
_cell.angle_gamma   90.00
#
_symmetry.space_group_name_H-M   'P 1'
#
loop_
_entity.id
_entity.type
_entity.pdbx_description
1 polymer ?
#
loop_
_entity_poly.entity_id
_entity_poly.type
_entity_poly.pdbx_seq_one_letter_code
_entity_poly.pdbx_strand_id
1 'polypeptide(L)'
;MKPIASGAVERDGVLHNEDADQLDAAASAALPNEIRTPFMMREPVAPHIAAAREGVTLDIARIVDTHRMASTKADVVVVEGVGGFRVPLDDSHDTADLALALNLPVVLVVGMRLGCLIPHLAPSDAARAAHHLDIGLLTGQLHQKD
;
A
#
# COMPACT_ATOMS: atom_id res chain seq x y z
N MET A 1 1.95 8.25 -0.50
CA MET A 1 3.06 7.29 -0.31
C MET A 1 2.58 5.90 -0.67
N LYS A 2 3.45 5.07 -1.25
CA LYS A 2 3.19 3.65 -1.53
C LYS A 2 4.27 2.84 -0.83
N PRO A 3 4.09 2.45 0.44
CA PRO A 3 5.17 1.91 1.25
C PRO A 3 5.76 0.61 0.71
N ILE A 4 4.97 -0.15 -0.04
CA ILE A 4 5.36 -1.44 -0.61
C ILE A 4 4.96 -1.45 -2.08
N ALA A 5 5.93 -1.65 -2.95
CA ALA A 5 5.75 -1.80 -4.38
C ALA A 5 6.48 -3.06 -4.88
N SER A 6 5.74 -3.94 -5.56
CA SER A 6 6.26 -5.11 -6.28
C SER A 6 6.10 -4.90 -7.78
N GLY A 7 6.91 -5.57 -8.60
CA GLY A 7 6.85 -5.40 -10.06
C GLY A 7 7.60 -4.16 -10.56
N ALA A 8 8.66 -3.75 -9.88
CA ALA A 8 9.49 -2.63 -10.32
C ALA A 8 10.44 -3.03 -11.47
N VAL A 9 10.63 -2.11 -12.42
CA VAL A 9 11.52 -2.27 -13.56
C VAL A 9 12.65 -1.25 -13.45
N GLU A 10 13.86 -1.68 -13.74
CA GLU A 10 15.02 -0.78 -13.75
C GLU A 10 15.07 0.03 -15.04
N ARG A 11 15.21 1.34 -14.89
CA ARG A 11 15.42 2.31 -15.98
C ARG A 11 16.57 3.20 -15.56
N ASP A 12 17.60 3.31 -16.39
CA ASP A 12 18.79 4.14 -16.13
C ASP A 12 19.45 3.90 -14.75
N GLY A 13 19.46 2.65 -14.28
CA GLY A 13 20.04 2.27 -12.99
C GLY A 13 19.17 2.53 -11.76
N VAL A 14 17.92 2.97 -11.96
CA VAL A 14 16.95 3.26 -10.89
C VAL A 14 15.74 2.35 -11.04
N LEU A 15 15.25 1.81 -9.92
CA LEU A 15 14.00 1.05 -9.90
C LEU A 15 12.79 1.96 -10.00
N HIS A 16 11.86 1.60 -10.88
CA HIS A 16 10.62 2.31 -11.14
C HIS A 16 9.44 1.37 -11.01
N ASN A 17 8.39 1.82 -10.33
CA ASN A 17 7.11 1.12 -10.28
C ASN A 17 6.03 2.08 -10.73
N GLU A 18 5.16 1.63 -11.63
CA GLU A 18 4.15 2.49 -12.25
C GLU A 18 3.25 3.20 -11.21
N ASP A 19 2.73 2.48 -10.21
CA ASP A 19 1.87 3.08 -9.19
C ASP A 19 2.66 4.09 -8.33
N ALA A 20 3.90 3.74 -7.96
CA ALA A 20 4.75 4.61 -7.16
C ALA A 20 5.11 5.89 -7.94
N ASP A 21 5.43 5.77 -9.23
CA ASP A 21 5.75 6.88 -10.13
C ASP A 21 4.51 7.78 -10.33
N GLN A 22 3.32 7.20 -10.54
CA GLN A 22 2.07 7.96 -10.68
C GLN A 22 1.71 8.73 -9.39
N LEU A 23 1.87 8.09 -8.22
CA LEU A 23 1.67 8.76 -6.94
C LEU A 23 2.67 9.88 -6.71
N ASP A 24 3.93 9.69 -7.08
CA ASP A 24 4.97 10.72 -6.96
C ASP A 24 4.67 11.91 -7.87
N ALA A 25 4.24 11.68 -9.11
CA ALA A 25 3.84 12.71 -10.05
C ALA A 25 2.60 13.51 -9.58
N ALA A 26 1.69 12.87 -8.84
CA ALA A 26 0.49 13.51 -8.29
C ALA A 26 0.76 14.21 -6.93
N ALA A 27 1.88 13.92 -6.27
CA ALA A 27 2.18 14.47 -4.96
C ALA A 27 2.65 15.94 -5.05
N SER A 28 2.14 16.78 -4.14
CA SER A 28 2.59 18.17 -4.01
C SER A 28 3.87 18.31 -3.18
N ALA A 29 4.19 17.31 -2.34
CA ALA A 29 5.38 17.29 -1.49
C ALA A 29 6.42 16.33 -2.08
N ALA A 30 7.62 16.85 -2.38
CA ALA A 30 8.74 16.05 -2.80
C ALA A 30 9.32 15.28 -1.61
N LEU A 31 9.21 13.95 -1.65
CA LEU A 31 9.75 13.05 -0.64
C LEU A 31 10.84 12.16 -1.25
N PRO A 32 11.95 11.89 -0.52
CA PRO A 32 12.92 10.87 -0.91
C PRO A 32 12.28 9.50 -1.13
N ASN A 33 12.87 8.71 -2.04
CA ASN A 33 12.41 7.35 -2.36
C ASN A 33 12.26 6.47 -1.12
N GLU A 34 13.21 6.58 -0.20
CA GLU A 34 13.28 5.80 1.04
C GLU A 34 12.11 6.09 1.98
N ILE A 35 11.46 7.25 1.82
CA ILE A 35 10.29 7.66 2.60
C ILE A 35 9.00 7.31 1.86
N ARG A 36 8.90 7.66 0.58
CA ARG A 36 7.66 7.45 -0.19
C ARG A 36 7.39 5.98 -0.52
N THR A 37 8.44 5.21 -0.78
CA THR A 37 8.40 3.78 -1.16
C THR A 37 9.61 3.03 -0.58
N PRO A 38 9.70 2.87 0.76
CA PRO A 38 10.80 2.19 1.45
C PRO A 38 11.07 0.75 0.97
N PHE A 39 10.06 0.07 0.41
CA PHE A 39 10.19 -1.28 -0.13
C PHE A 39 9.77 -1.28 -1.60
N MET A 40 10.75 -1.30 -2.50
CA MET A 40 10.56 -1.45 -3.94
C MET A 40 11.25 -2.73 -4.43
N MET A 41 10.45 -3.67 -4.92
CA MET A 41 10.87 -5.01 -5.30
C MET A 41 10.55 -5.27 -6.78
N ARG A 42 11.38 -6.07 -7.44
CA ARG A 42 11.35 -6.30 -8.88
C ARG A 42 10.23 -7.23 -9.32
N GLU A 43 10.00 -8.30 -8.57
CA GLU A 43 9.12 -9.35 -9.03
C GLU A 43 7.63 -8.96 -8.87
N PRO A 44 6.79 -9.13 -9.92
CA PRO A 44 5.36 -8.79 -9.88
C PRO A 44 4.55 -9.89 -9.18
N VAL A 45 4.92 -10.22 -7.94
CA VAL A 45 4.30 -11.24 -7.09
C VAL A 45 3.89 -10.65 -5.75
N ALA A 46 3.20 -11.44 -4.92
CA ALA A 46 2.81 -11.01 -3.58
C ALA A 46 4.03 -10.49 -2.79
N PRO A 47 3.89 -9.40 -2.01
CA PRO A 47 5.00 -8.75 -1.31
C PRO A 47 5.92 -9.70 -0.55
N HIS A 48 5.39 -10.58 0.30
CA HIS A 48 6.21 -11.55 1.05
C HIS A 48 7.03 -12.48 0.14
N ILE A 49 6.51 -12.86 -1.03
CA ILE A 49 7.23 -13.71 -1.99
C ILE A 49 8.37 -12.91 -2.62
N ALA A 50 8.11 -11.68 -3.08
CA ALA A 50 9.12 -10.82 -3.68
C ALA A 50 10.23 -10.51 -2.65
N ALA A 51 9.83 -10.17 -1.42
CA ALA A 51 10.74 -9.87 -0.33
C ALA A 51 11.64 -11.08 0.01
N ALA A 52 11.07 -12.29 0.11
CA ALA A 52 11.84 -13.50 0.35
C ALA A 52 12.86 -13.80 -0.78
N ARG A 53 12.49 -13.56 -2.04
CA ARG A 53 13.39 -13.76 -3.20
C ARG A 53 14.54 -12.75 -3.25
N GLU A 54 14.31 -11.54 -2.77
CA GLU A 54 15.30 -10.46 -2.72
C GLU A 54 16.06 -10.38 -1.39
N GLY A 55 15.74 -11.26 -0.42
CA GLY A 55 16.36 -11.23 0.92
C GLY A 55 15.99 -9.99 1.73
N VAL A 56 14.82 -9.40 1.47
CA VAL A 56 14.29 -8.22 2.13
C VAL A 56 13.31 -8.64 3.23
N THR A 57 13.37 -7.96 4.38
CA THR A 57 12.36 -8.10 5.45
C THR A 57 11.41 -6.91 5.38
N LEU A 58 10.11 -7.19 5.20
CA LEU A 58 9.05 -6.18 5.21
C LEU A 58 8.69 -5.79 6.64
N ASP A 59 9.46 -4.87 7.21
CA ASP A 59 9.23 -4.38 8.57
C ASP A 59 8.15 -3.29 8.63
N ILE A 60 7.04 -3.59 9.30
CA ILE A 60 5.94 -2.65 9.56
C ILE A 60 6.42 -1.42 10.33
N ALA A 61 7.33 -1.57 11.29
CA ALA A 61 7.81 -0.45 12.11
C ALA A 61 8.54 0.58 11.24
N ARG A 62 9.37 0.11 10.30
CA ARG A 62 10.00 0.97 9.29
C ARG A 62 8.96 1.76 8.48
N ILE A 63 7.85 1.15 8.08
CA ILE A 63 6.78 1.85 7.33
C ILE A 63 6.11 2.92 8.20
N VAL A 64 5.86 2.62 9.48
CA VAL A 64 5.29 3.59 10.42
C VAL A 64 6.22 4.79 10.59
N ASP A 65 7.52 4.56 10.68
CA ASP A 65 8.51 5.64 10.81
C ASP A 65 8.63 6.46 9.52
N THR A 66 8.60 5.85 8.33
CA THR A 66 8.59 6.62 7.08
C THR A 66 7.29 7.42 6.93
N HIS A 67 6.15 6.87 7.34
CA HIS A 67 4.89 7.63 7.39
C HIS A 67 5.02 8.86 8.31
N ARG A 68 5.56 8.69 9.53
CA ARG A 68 5.80 9.83 10.45
C ARG A 68 6.68 10.89 9.81
N MET A 69 7.77 10.49 9.14
CA MET A 69 8.64 11.43 8.43
C MET A 69 7.89 12.17 7.32
N ALA A 70 7.08 11.46 6.52
CA ALA A 70 6.24 12.07 5.49
C ALA A 70 5.26 13.09 6.07
N SER A 71 4.64 12.79 7.21
CA SER A 71 3.72 13.69 7.92
C SER A 71 4.38 14.98 8.42
N THR A 72 5.72 15.02 8.54
CA THR A 72 6.43 16.28 8.86
C THR A 72 6.61 17.20 7.65
N LYS A 73 6.35 16.70 6.43
CA LYS A 73 6.61 17.39 5.17
C LYS A 73 5.34 17.69 4.36
N ALA A 74 4.21 17.15 4.76
CA ALA A 74 2.92 17.33 4.10
C ALA A 74 1.81 17.48 5.14
N ASP A 75 0.81 18.32 4.84
CA ASP A 75 -0.36 18.50 5.72
C ASP A 75 -1.24 17.23 5.78
N VAL A 76 -1.25 16.46 4.70
CA VAL A 76 -1.99 15.20 4.56
C VAL A 76 -1.11 14.17 3.86
N VAL A 77 -1.11 12.94 4.38
CA VAL A 77 -0.42 11.80 3.77
C VAL A 77 -1.45 10.72 3.47
N VAL A 78 -1.58 10.37 2.18
CA VAL A 78 -2.35 9.20 1.74
C VAL A 78 -1.40 8.02 1.62
N VAL A 79 -1.75 6.88 2.24
CA VAL A 79 -1.00 5.63 2.16
C VAL A 79 -1.75 4.66 1.25
N GLU A 80 -1.16 4.31 0.11
CA GLU A 80 -1.72 3.28 -0.76
C GLU A 80 -1.26 1.89 -0.32
N GLY A 81 -2.20 0.97 -0.15
CA GLY A 81 -1.88 -0.43 0.11
C GLY A 81 -1.28 -1.14 -1.12
N VAL A 82 -1.03 -2.43 -0.95
CA VAL A 82 -0.55 -3.30 -2.03
C VAL A 82 -1.50 -4.48 -2.18
N GLY A 83 -2.05 -4.67 -3.39
CA GLY A 83 -3.02 -5.74 -3.65
C GLY A 83 -4.33 -5.58 -2.88
N GLY A 84 -4.82 -6.67 -2.28
CA GLY A 84 -6.03 -6.69 -1.47
C GLY A 84 -5.84 -6.19 -0.03
N PHE A 85 -6.90 -6.21 0.78
CA PHE A 85 -6.84 -5.72 2.16
C PHE A 85 -5.99 -6.59 3.11
N ARG A 86 -5.95 -7.91 2.87
CA ARG A 86 -5.16 -8.89 3.65
C ARG A 86 -4.10 -9.56 2.78
N VAL A 87 -3.10 -8.79 2.37
CA VAL A 87 -1.95 -9.29 1.63
C VAL A 87 -0.83 -9.64 2.62
N PRO A 88 -0.31 -10.88 2.61
CA PRO A 88 0.74 -11.27 3.54
C PRO A 88 2.02 -10.47 3.33
N LEU A 89 2.58 -9.99 4.44
CA LEU A 89 3.88 -9.31 4.51
C LEU A 89 4.97 -10.26 5.01
N ASP A 90 4.60 -11.16 5.93
CA ASP A 90 5.40 -12.30 6.38
C ASP A 90 4.48 -13.47 6.80
N ASP A 91 5.02 -14.50 7.46
CA ASP A 91 4.27 -15.69 7.89
C ASP A 91 3.22 -15.40 8.98
N SER A 92 3.31 -14.26 9.64
CA SER A 92 2.53 -13.86 10.82
C SER A 92 1.75 -12.56 10.67
N HIS A 93 2.12 -11.70 9.72
CA HIS A 93 1.54 -10.38 9.51
C HIS A 93 1.07 -10.16 8.08
N ASP A 94 0.00 -9.38 7.94
CA ASP A 94 -0.55 -8.94 6.67
C ASP A 94 -0.79 -7.41 6.64
N THR A 95 -1.25 -6.89 5.51
CA THR A 95 -1.53 -5.46 5.33
C THR A 95 -2.61 -4.91 6.25
N ALA A 96 -3.45 -5.74 6.89
CA ALA A 96 -4.37 -5.28 7.92
C ALA A 96 -3.65 -5.03 9.26
N ASP A 97 -2.55 -5.73 9.55
CA ASP A 97 -1.66 -5.40 10.68
C ASP A 97 -0.96 -4.07 10.46
N LEU A 98 -0.52 -3.82 9.23
CA LEU A 98 0.04 -2.52 8.83
C LEU A 98 -0.98 -1.38 9.01
N ALA A 99 -2.22 -1.58 8.56
CA ALA A 99 -3.29 -0.58 8.73
C ALA A 99 -3.54 -0.24 10.20
N LEU A 100 -3.55 -1.26 11.08
CA LEU A 100 -3.64 -1.06 12.53
C LEU A 100 -2.43 -0.30 13.08
N ALA A 101 -1.21 -0.66 12.68
CA ALA A 101 0.01 -0.04 13.17
C ALA A 101 0.13 1.44 12.76
N LEU A 102 -0.36 1.78 11.56
CA LEU A 102 -0.44 3.16 11.09
C LEU A 102 -1.54 3.97 11.80
N ASN A 103 -2.58 3.31 12.31
CA ASN A 103 -3.71 3.92 13.01
C ASN A 103 -4.36 5.04 12.19
N LEU A 104 -4.58 4.77 10.90
CA LEU A 104 -5.17 5.70 9.92
C LEU A 104 -6.60 5.28 9.55
N PRO A 105 -7.46 6.23 9.14
CA PRO A 105 -8.71 5.90 8.45
C PRO A 105 -8.47 5.06 7.20
N VAL A 106 -9.25 3.99 7.04
CA VAL A 106 -9.12 3.06 5.91
C VAL A 106 -10.24 3.33 4.90
N VAL A 107 -9.85 3.63 3.66
CA VAL A 107 -10.76 3.75 2.52
C VAL A 107 -10.63 2.51 1.64
N LEU A 108 -11.73 1.78 1.45
CA LEU A 108 -11.77 0.62 0.56
C LEU A 108 -12.28 1.05 -0.83
N VAL A 109 -11.41 0.94 -1.83
CA VAL A 109 -11.75 1.23 -3.22
C VAL A 109 -12.08 -0.06 -3.96
N VAL A 110 -13.27 -0.17 -4.55
CA VAL A 110 -13.70 -1.33 -5.34
C VAL A 110 -14.29 -0.90 -6.68
N GLY A 111 -13.87 -1.57 -7.75
CA GLY A 111 -14.42 -1.35 -9.08
C GLY A 111 -15.81 -1.99 -9.21
N MET A 112 -16.84 -1.18 -9.45
CA MET A 112 -18.20 -1.68 -9.64
C MET A 112 -18.32 -2.43 -10.97
N ARG A 113 -18.40 -3.77 -10.91
CA ARG A 113 -18.67 -4.65 -12.05
C ARG A 113 -19.72 -5.71 -11.69
N LEU A 114 -20.45 -6.21 -12.67
CA LEU A 114 -21.39 -7.32 -12.46
C LEU A 114 -20.61 -8.53 -11.89
N GLY A 115 -21.03 -9.05 -10.73
CA GLY A 115 -20.30 -10.10 -10.01
C GLY A 115 -19.19 -9.60 -9.06
N CYS A 116 -19.08 -8.29 -8.82
CA CYS A 116 -18.16 -7.74 -7.81
C CYS A 116 -18.68 -8.05 -6.41
N LEU A 117 -18.25 -9.19 -5.88
CA LEU A 117 -18.37 -9.49 -4.47
C LEU A 117 -17.25 -8.70 -3.77
N ILE A 118 -17.61 -7.73 -2.92
CA ILE A 118 -16.68 -7.29 -1.87
C ILE A 118 -16.44 -8.57 -1.05
N PRO A 119 -15.22 -9.15 -1.04
CA PRO A 119 -14.96 -10.29 -0.18
C PRO A 119 -15.44 -9.87 1.20
N HIS A 120 -16.34 -10.64 1.81
CA HIS A 120 -16.86 -10.31 3.14
C HIS A 120 -15.65 -10.02 4.03
N LEU A 121 -15.40 -8.74 4.35
CA LEU A 121 -14.48 -8.42 5.43
C LEU A 121 -15.09 -9.16 6.62
N ALA A 122 -14.35 -10.13 7.16
CA ALA A 122 -14.83 -10.82 8.35
C ALA A 122 -15.14 -9.73 9.40
N PRO A 123 -16.16 -9.88 10.25
CA PRO A 123 -16.48 -8.88 11.27
C PRO A 123 -15.27 -8.46 12.12
N SER A 124 -14.28 -9.34 12.28
CA SER A 124 -12.98 -9.04 12.90
C SER A 124 -12.12 -8.09 12.06
N ASP A 125 -12.06 -8.26 10.75
CA ASP A 125 -11.34 -7.38 9.82
C ASP A 125 -12.08 -6.03 9.72
N ALA A 126 -13.41 -6.08 9.68
CA ALA A 126 -14.25 -4.90 9.75
C ALA A 126 -14.02 -4.18 11.07
N ALA A 127 -13.94 -4.86 12.23
CA ALA A 127 -13.65 -4.23 13.53
C ALA A 127 -12.23 -3.64 13.61
N ARG A 128 -11.22 -4.34 13.07
CA ARG A 128 -9.83 -3.85 12.96
C ARG A 128 -9.76 -2.59 12.10
N ALA A 129 -10.55 -2.51 11.04
CA ALA A 129 -10.69 -1.30 10.25
C ALA A 129 -11.66 -0.28 10.89
N ALA A 130 -12.66 -0.70 11.67
CA ALA A 130 -13.82 0.09 12.10
C ALA A 130 -13.62 0.95 13.33
N HIS A 131 -12.50 0.81 14.03
CA HIS A 131 -12.06 1.92 14.89
C HIS A 131 -11.78 3.19 14.07
N HIS A 132 -11.62 3.08 12.74
CA HIS A 132 -11.34 4.17 11.81
C HIS A 132 -12.05 4.07 10.42
N LEU A 133 -13.11 3.27 10.27
CA LEU A 133 -13.83 3.14 8.99
C LEU A 133 -14.88 4.24 8.84
N ASP A 134 -14.51 5.32 8.16
CA ASP A 134 -15.44 5.95 7.24
C ASP A 134 -15.33 5.20 5.90
N ILE A 135 -16.20 4.20 5.68
CA ILE A 135 -16.28 3.53 4.36
C ILE A 135 -16.83 4.55 3.35
N GLY A 136 -15.93 5.34 2.79
CA GLY A 136 -16.18 6.04 1.54
C GLY A 136 -16.05 5.06 0.40
N LEU A 137 -17.17 4.63 -0.19
CA LEU A 137 -17.14 3.91 -1.45
C LEU A 137 -16.83 4.92 -2.56
N LEU A 138 -15.56 4.99 -2.98
CA LEU A 138 -15.20 5.68 -4.21
C LEU A 138 -15.59 4.80 -5.40
N THR A 139 -16.72 5.11 -6.04
CA THR A 139 -17.09 4.49 -7.30
C THR A 139 -16.47 5.28 -8.46
N GLY A 140 -15.68 4.60 -9.28
CA GLY A 140 -15.05 5.15 -10.48
C GLY A 140 -14.65 4.03 -11.41
N GLN A 141 -14.44 4.33 -12.70
CA GLN A 141 -13.78 3.38 -13.58
C GLN A 141 -12.33 3.21 -13.11
N LEU A 142 -12.02 2.08 -12.49
CA LEU A 142 -10.64 1.70 -12.20
C LEU A 142 -9.95 1.42 -13.53
N HIS A 143 -8.82 2.07 -13.79
CA HIS A 143 -7.90 1.61 -14.83
C HIS A 143 -7.49 0.18 -14.48
N GLN A 144 -7.80 -0.77 -15.35
CA GLN A 144 -7.28 -2.13 -15.22
C GLN A 144 -5.80 -2.08 -15.58
N LYS A 145 -4.96 -2.66 -14.73
CA LYS A 145 -3.61 -3.07 -15.13
C LYS A 145 -3.77 -4.21 -16.13
N ASP A 146 -3.26 -4.01 -17.34
CA ASP A 146 -3.21 -5.01 -18.41
C ASP A 146 -2.34 -6.22 -18.02
#